data_AF-A0A259SBZ3-F1
#
_entry.id   AF-A0A259SBZ3-F1
#
_cell.length_a   1.000
_cell.length_b   1.000
_cell.length_c   1.000
_cell.angle_alpha   90.00
_cell.angle_beta   90.00
_cell.angle_gamma   90.00
#
_symmetry.space_group_name_H-M   'P 1'
#
loop_
_entity.id
_entity.type
_entity.pdbx_description
1 polymer ?
#
loop_
_entity_poly.entity_id
_entity_poly.type
_entity_poly.pdbx_seq_one_letter_code
_entity_poly.pdbx_strand_id
1 'polypeptide(L)' 'MTPRNAPRTASIPLGPRVTVIGAGSWGTTFGKILADGGAQVTMWARRQELAHEIAEAKRNSQYLSGINL' A
#
# COMPACT_ATOMS: atom_id res chain seq x y z
N MET A 1 -30.51 4.90 -1.45
CA MET A 1 -29.95 5.35 -2.75
C MET A 1 -28.50 5.71 -2.52
N THR A 2 -27.61 4.73 -2.48
CA THR A 2 -26.16 4.94 -2.35
C THR A 2 -25.63 5.42 -3.71
N PRO A 3 -24.79 6.46 -3.78
CA PRO A 3 -24.22 6.88 -5.04
C PRO A 3 -23.34 5.76 -5.58
N ARG A 4 -23.71 5.25 -6.76
CA ARG A 4 -22.88 4.35 -7.57
C ARG A 4 -21.62 5.13 -7.94
N ASN A 5 -20.51 4.82 -7.29
CA ASN A 5 -19.20 5.39 -7.62
C ASN A 5 -18.97 5.19 -9.12
N ALA A 6 -18.96 6.29 -9.88
CA ALA A 6 -18.57 6.28 -11.27
C ALA A 6 -17.12 5.75 -11.38
N PRO A 7 -16.77 5.00 -12.43
CA PRO A 7 -15.39 4.63 -12.65
C PRO A 7 -14.58 5.93 -12.83
N ARG A 8 -13.75 6.28 -11.85
CA ARG A 8 -12.73 7.31 -12.05
C ARG A 8 -11.89 6.83 -13.22
N THR A 9 -11.79 7.61 -14.29
CA THR A 9 -10.81 7.40 -15.36
C THR A 9 -9.43 7.63 -14.75
N ALA A 10 -8.94 6.65 -14.00
CA ALA A 10 -7.59 6.64 -13.48
C ALA A 10 -6.69 6.28 -14.66
N SER A 11 -5.85 7.23 -15.06
CA SER A 11 -4.68 6.94 -15.90
C SER A 11 -3.99 5.71 -15.31
N ILE A 12 -3.98 4.59 -16.02
CA ILE A 12 -3.34 3.35 -15.52
C ILE A 12 -1.87 3.71 -15.29
N PRO A 13 -1.37 3.69 -14.05
CA PRO A 13 0.04 3.95 -13.83
C PRO A 13 0.84 2.89 -14.60
N LEU A 14 1.83 3.33 -15.37
CA LEU A 14 2.52 2.49 -16.36
C LEU A 14 3.35 1.35 -15.74
N GLY A 15 3.50 1.33 -14.42
CA GLY A 15 4.25 0.32 -13.68
C GLY A 15 3.45 -0.94 -13.31
N PRO A 16 4.13 -2.07 -13.03
CA PRO A 16 3.49 -3.32 -12.63
C PRO A 16 2.57 -3.15 -11.42
N ARG A 17 1.45 -3.88 -11.39
CA ARG A 17 0.56 -3.94 -10.24
C ARG A 17 0.94 -5.14 -9.38
N VAL A 18 1.32 -4.90 -8.13
CA VAL A 18 1.82 -5.94 -7.22
C VAL A 18 1.04 -5.91 -5.91
N THR A 19 0.62 -7.08 -5.43
CA THR A 19 0.06 -7.23 -4.08
C THR A 19 1.07 -7.95 -3.19
N VAL A 20 1.44 -7.33 -2.08
CA VAL A 20 2.29 -7.94 -1.06
C VAL A 20 1.40 -8.47 0.07
N ILE A 21 1.35 -9.80 0.20
CA ILE A 21 0.57 -10.47 1.24
C ILE A 21 1.43 -10.59 2.51
N GLY A 22 1.19 -9.69 3.47
CA GLY A 22 1.93 -9.61 4.72
C GLY A 22 2.56 -8.23 4.92
N ALA A 23 2.21 -7.57 6.02
CA ALA A 23 2.67 -6.21 6.37
C ALA A 23 3.60 -6.20 7.60
N GLY A 24 4.39 -7.26 7.80
CA GLY A 24 5.50 -7.27 8.76
C GLY A 24 6.71 -6.49 8.24
N SER A 25 7.83 -6.54 8.96
CA SER A 25 9.06 -5.80 8.58
C SER A 25 9.48 -6.07 7.14
N TRP A 26 9.69 -7.34 6.77
CA TRP A 26 10.13 -7.68 5.42
C TRP A 26 9.10 -7.40 4.33
N GLY A 27 7.82 -7.70 4.57
CA GLY A 27 6.77 -7.42 3.59
C GLY A 27 6.66 -5.92 3.29
N THR A 28 6.76 -5.09 4.32
CA THR A 28 6.71 -3.63 4.18
C THR A 28 7.96 -3.09 3.49
N THR A 29 9.15 -3.58 3.87
CA THR A 29 10.41 -3.21 3.18
C THR A 29 10.35 -3.54 1.70
N PHE A 30 9.91 -4.76 1.37
CA PHE A 30 9.83 -5.19 -0.02
C PHE A 30 8.77 -4.38 -0.80
N GLY A 31 7.63 -4.10 -0.18
CA GLY A 31 6.62 -3.21 -0.75
C GLY A 31 7.16 -1.82 -1.06
N LYS A 32 7.97 -1.24 -0.17
CA LYS A 32 8.62 0.07 -0.41
C LYS A 32 9.59 0.03 -1.57
N ILE A 33 10.45 -1.00 -1.63
CA ILE A 33 11.41 -1.17 -2.73
C ILE A 33 10.68 -1.28 -4.08
N LEU A 34 9.59 -2.04 -4.14
CA LEU A 34 8.77 -2.17 -5.36
C LEU A 34 8.13 -0.83 -5.75
N ALA A 35 7.61 -0.08 -4.77
CA ALA A 35 7.01 1.24 -5.01
C ALA A 35 8.05 2.24 -5.52
N ASP A 36 9.26 2.25 -4.95
CA ASP A 36 10.38 3.08 -5.42
C ASP A 36 10.82 2.70 -6.84
N GLY A 37 10.68 1.43 -7.20
CA GLY A 37 10.86 0.93 -8.57
C GLY A 37 9.72 1.30 -9.54
N GLY A 38 8.72 2.06 -9.10
CA GLY A 38 7.61 2.52 -9.92
C GLY A 38 6.41 1.56 -9.99
N ALA A 39 6.40 0.48 -9.20
CA ALA A 39 5.27 -0.43 -9.15
C ALA A 39 4.09 0.18 -8.37
N GLN A 40 2.86 -0.17 -8.77
CA GLN A 40 1.67 0.08 -7.96
C GLN A 40 1.52 -1.04 -6.94
N VAL A 41 1.88 -0.75 -5.70
CA VAL A 41 1.90 -1.74 -4.63
C VAL A 41 0.62 -1.65 -3.79
N THR A 42 -0.04 -2.79 -3.59
CA THR A 42 -1.10 -2.97 -2.60
C THR A 42 -0.56 -3.80 -1.44
N MET A 43 -0.56 -3.23 -0.23
CA MET A 43 -0.17 -3.94 0.99
C MET A 43 -1.38 -4.63 1.63
N TRP A 44 -1.29 -5.93 1.86
CA TRP A 44 -2.31 -6.68 2.61
C TRP A 44 -1.83 -6.96 4.03
N ALA A 45 -2.49 -6.38 5.01
CA ALA A 45 -2.23 -6.60 6.42
C ALA A 45 -3.37 -7.41 7.05
N ARG A 46 -3.04 -8.34 7.95
CA ARG A 46 -4.03 -9.10 8.72
C ARG A 46 -4.81 -8.21 9.70
N ARG A 47 -4.14 -7.20 10.28
CA ARG A 47 -4.71 -6.28 11.26
C ARG A 47 -5.19 -5.02 10.56
N GLN A 48 -6.43 -4.62 10.85
CA GLN A 48 -7.08 -3.49 10.19
C GLN A 48 -6.38 -2.18 10.52
N GLU A 49 -5.95 -1.97 11.77
CA GLU A 49 -5.29 -0.74 12.21
C GLU A 49 -3.99 -0.51 11.44
N LEU A 50 -3.24 -1.58 11.19
CA LEU A 50 -2.00 -1.54 10.43
C LEU A 50 -2.26 -1.26 8.93
N ALA A 51 -3.33 -1.83 8.36
CA ALA A 51 -3.74 -1.53 6.99
C ALA A 51 -4.10 -0.04 6.82
N HIS A 52 -4.83 0.52 7.79
CA HIS A 52 -5.19 1.95 7.81
C HIS A 52 -3.97 2.85 7.94
N GLU A 53 -3.03 2.54 8.84
CA GLU A 53 -1.79 3.31 8.99
C GLU A 53 -0.99 3.35 7.68
N ILE A 54 -0.82 2.20 7.03
CA ILE A 54 -0.10 2.09 5.76
C ILE A 54 -0.83 2.83 4.64
N ALA A 55 -2.17 2.74 4.59
CA ALA A 55 -2.96 3.36 3.53
C ALA A 55 -2.98 4.89 3.64
N GLU A 56 -3.25 5.41 4.84
CA GLU A 56 -3.53 6.84 5.09
C GLU A 56 -2.27 7.60 5.49
N ALA A 57 -1.50 7.08 6.45
CA ALA A 57 -0.33 7.76 6.98
C ALA A 57 0.95 7.45 6.20
N LYS A 58 0.90 6.48 5.27
CA LYS A 58 2.07 5.99 4.52
C LYS A 58 3.22 5.60 5.45
N ARG A 59 2.89 4.88 6.51
CA ARG A 59 3.85 4.42 7.53
C ARG A 59 3.50 3.04 8.03
N ASN A 60 4.49 2.38 8.62
CA ASN A 60 4.31 1.18 9.40
C ASN A 60 5.17 1.33 10.66
N SER A 61 4.70 2.14 11.61
CA SER A 61 5.52 2.54 12.76
C SER A 61 5.92 1.34 13.63
N GLN A 62 5.11 0.27 13.63
CA GLN A 62 5.41 -0.94 14.38
C GLN A 62 6.60 -1.72 13.80
N TYR A 63 6.71 -1.81 12.47
CA TYR A 63 7.71 -2.69 11.83
C TYR A 63 8.84 -1.95 11.11
N LEU A 64 8.65 -0.66 10.79
CA LEU A 64 9.58 0.24 10.12
C LEU A 64 9.46 1.67 10.69
N SER A 65 9.75 1.82 11.98
CA SER A 65 9.73 3.14 12.64
C SER A 65 10.67 4.13 11.93
N GLY A 66 10.17 5.35 11.69
CA GLY A 66 10.93 6.44 11.06
C GLY A 66 10.97 6.43 9.53
N ILE A 67 10.35 5.45 8.86
CA ILE A 67 10.33 5.35 7.39
C ILE A 67 8.96 5.76 6.83
N ASN A 68 8.95 6.61 5.80
CA ASN A 68 7.76 6.91 5.00
C ASN A 68 7.68 5.93 3.81
N LEU A 69 6.47 5.43 3.53
CA LEU A 69 6.17 4.41 2.52
C LEU A 69 5.67 5.00 1.20
#